data_AF-A0AAV4AQ32-F1
#
_entry.id   AF-A0AAV4AQ32-F1
#
_cell.length_a   1.000
_cell.length_b   1.000
_cell.length_c   1.000
_cell.angle_alpha   90.00
_cell.angle_beta   90.00
_cell.angle_gamma   90.00
#
_symmetry.space_group_name_H-M   'P 1'
#
loop_
_entity.id
_entity.type
_entity.pdbx_description
1 polymer ?
#
loop_
_entity_poly.entity_id
_entity_poly.type
_entity_poly.pdbx_seq_one_letter_code
_entity_poly.pdbx_strand_id
1 'polypeptide(L)'
;MFPNLCVNGQCENVFGMFRCNCDQGYKLDNTGGNCTDIDECENPLNCQYGTCVNRRGSYICQCPPDFESNPTGTGCIDRRTGYCYMEVPLSGSGRRGICNDRIALDVSRATCCCTVGRGWGQTVGFCEPCPPNGTAEADQLCPGGSGFKPNLITLDLE
;
A
#
# COMPACT_ATOMS: atom_id res chain seq x y z
N MET A 1 -18.49 12.88 39.86
CA MET A 1 -17.53 12.81 38.74
C MET A 1 -18.22 12.03 37.64
N PHE A 2 -18.44 12.62 36.46
CA PHE A 2 -19.07 11.91 35.33
C PHE A 2 -18.05 10.92 34.76
N PRO A 3 -18.21 9.60 34.97
CA PRO A 3 -17.29 8.63 34.39
C PRO A 3 -17.58 8.55 32.88
N ASN A 4 -16.52 8.52 32.05
CA ASN A 4 -16.58 8.36 30.59
C ASN A 4 -16.97 9.60 29.76
N LEU A 5 -16.64 10.81 30.21
CA LEU A 5 -16.73 12.01 29.38
C LEU A 5 -15.46 12.16 28.51
N CYS A 6 -15.62 12.37 27.20
CA CYS A 6 -14.50 12.51 26.26
C CYS A 6 -13.50 11.33 26.27
N VAL A 7 -13.98 10.08 26.15
CA VAL A 7 -13.08 8.91 26.10
C VAL A 7 -12.21 9.01 24.84
N ASN A 8 -10.90 8.84 24.96
CA ASN A 8 -9.90 9.10 23.90
C ASN A 8 -9.84 10.56 23.45
N GLY A 9 -9.96 11.49 24.41
CA GLY A 9 -9.78 12.91 24.18
C GLY A 9 -9.65 13.70 25.47
N GLN A 10 -9.50 15.01 25.31
CA GLN A 10 -9.43 15.99 26.40
C GLN A 10 -10.74 16.76 26.49
N CYS A 11 -11.25 16.93 27.71
CA CYS A 11 -12.42 17.77 27.94
C CYS A 11 -11.99 19.24 28.09
N GLU A 12 -12.54 20.11 27.26
CA GLU A 12 -12.35 21.56 27.33
C GLU A 12 -13.65 22.22 27.81
N ASN A 13 -13.55 23.04 28.86
CA ASN A 13 -14.69 23.81 29.34
C ASN A 13 -14.84 25.08 28.53
N VAL A 14 -16.04 25.33 28.02
CA VAL A 14 -16.39 26.54 27.26
C VAL A 14 -17.57 27.24 27.96
N PHE A 15 -17.85 28.50 27.62
CA PHE A 15 -18.87 29.27 28.33
C PHE A 15 -20.26 28.62 28.18
N GLY A 16 -20.79 28.08 29.29
CA GLY A 16 -22.11 27.43 29.34
C GLY A 16 -22.17 25.97 28.86
N MET A 17 -21.04 25.36 28.44
CA MET A 17 -21.01 23.95 28.03
C MET A 17 -19.58 23.35 28.12
N PHE A 18 -19.40 22.11 27.66
CA PHE A 18 -18.09 21.48 27.47
C PHE A 18 -17.95 21.00 26.03
N ARG A 19 -16.71 20.85 25.56
CA ARG A 19 -16.37 20.28 24.24
C ARG A 19 -15.27 19.25 24.42
N CYS A 20 -15.36 18.12 23.72
CA CYS A 20 -14.25 17.17 23.66
C CYS A 20 -13.29 17.55 22.53
N ASN A 21 -12.00 17.63 22.84
CA ASN A 21 -10.92 17.67 21.87
C ASN A 21 -10.35 16.26 21.73
N CYS A 22 -10.65 15.59 20.62
CA CYS A 22 -10.27 14.18 20.44
C CYS A 22 -8.77 14.00 20.20
N ASP A 23 -8.23 12.89 20.70
CA ASP A 23 -6.85 12.51 20.42
C ASP A 23 -6.67 12.17 18.92
N GLN A 24 -5.42 12.13 18.45
CA GLN A 24 -5.14 11.74 17.07
C GLN A 24 -5.70 10.35 16.76
N GLY A 25 -6.35 10.20 15.59
CA GLY A 25 -7.04 8.97 15.19
C GLY A 25 -8.48 8.86 15.69
N TYR A 26 -9.01 9.90 16.36
CA TYR A 26 -10.39 9.92 16.84
C TYR A 26 -11.15 11.17 16.33
N LYS A 27 -12.45 11.00 16.07
CA LYS A 27 -13.39 12.06 15.69
C LYS A 27 -14.54 12.16 16.68
N LEU A 28 -15.08 13.36 16.82
CA LEU A 28 -16.25 13.62 17.65
C LEU A 28 -17.46 12.82 17.12
N ASP A 29 -18.18 12.16 18.01
CA ASP A 29 -19.41 11.47 17.66
C ASP A 29 -20.56 12.45 17.34
N ASN A 30 -21.66 11.95 16.78
CA ASN A 30 -22.81 12.78 16.42
C ASN A 30 -23.49 13.44 17.64
N THR A 31 -23.25 12.94 18.86
CA THR A 31 -23.78 13.53 20.09
C THR A 31 -22.90 14.67 20.62
N GLY A 32 -21.68 14.82 20.10
CA GLY A 32 -20.70 15.82 20.50
C GLY A 32 -20.03 15.56 21.85
N GLY A 33 -20.34 14.41 22.48
CA GLY A 33 -19.94 14.09 23.84
C GLY A 33 -18.83 13.05 23.96
N ASN A 34 -18.47 12.38 22.87
CA ASN A 34 -17.47 11.32 22.89
C ASN A 34 -16.59 11.29 21.63
N CYS A 35 -15.39 10.73 21.75
CA CYS A 35 -14.46 10.58 20.65
C CYS A 35 -14.47 9.12 20.18
N THR A 36 -14.98 8.92 18.96
CA THR A 36 -15.02 7.63 18.28
C THR A 36 -13.84 7.49 17.35
N ASP A 37 -13.33 6.28 17.26
CA ASP A 37 -12.27 5.89 16.35
C ASP A 37 -12.57 6.33 14.91
N ILE A 38 -11.57 6.87 14.22
CA ILE A 38 -11.65 7.13 12.79
C ILE A 38 -11.30 5.83 12.09
N ASP A 39 -12.23 5.27 11.31
CA ASP A 39 -11.89 4.14 10.47
C ASP A 39 -11.13 4.62 9.23
N GLU A 40 -9.81 4.60 9.29
CA GLU A 40 -8.99 5.02 8.15
C GLU A 40 -9.10 4.06 6.97
N CYS A 41 -9.59 2.83 7.15
CA CYS A 41 -9.79 1.86 6.08
C CYS A 41 -10.99 2.17 5.19
N GLU A 42 -11.86 3.12 5.58
CA GLU A 42 -12.90 3.66 4.69
C GLU A 42 -12.29 4.42 3.50
N ASN A 43 -11.05 4.91 3.61
CA ASN A 43 -10.35 5.53 2.51
C ASN A 43 -9.52 4.49 1.73
N PRO A 44 -9.84 4.22 0.45
CA PRO A 44 -9.14 3.21 -0.36
C PRO A 44 -7.69 3.59 -0.70
N LEU A 45 -7.29 4.84 -0.48
CA LEU A 45 -5.90 5.29 -0.66
C LEU A 45 -5.01 4.90 0.53
N ASN A 46 -5.60 4.51 1.66
CA ASN A 46 -4.85 4.02 2.81
C ASN A 46 -4.51 2.54 2.62
N CYS A 47 -3.26 2.18 2.91
CA CYS A 47 -2.71 0.84 2.67
C CYS A 47 -2.65 0.41 1.21
N GLN A 48 -2.11 1.29 0.35
CA GLN A 48 -1.86 0.91 -1.05
C GLN A 48 -1.02 -0.36 -1.13
N TYR A 49 -1.41 -1.27 -2.04
CA TYR A 49 -0.77 -2.58 -2.25
C TYR A 49 -0.83 -3.54 -1.05
N GLY A 50 -1.71 -3.28 -0.08
CA GLY A 50 -1.92 -4.11 1.11
C GLY A 50 -3.38 -4.20 1.52
N THR A 51 -3.64 -4.90 2.62
CA THR A 51 -4.95 -4.96 3.26
C THR A 51 -4.96 -4.06 4.48
N CYS A 52 -5.86 -3.07 4.50
CA CYS A 52 -6.04 -2.20 5.65
C CYS A 52 -6.77 -2.94 6.79
N VAL A 53 -6.25 -2.80 8.01
CA VAL A 53 -6.91 -3.29 9.23
C VAL A 53 -6.98 -2.14 10.23
N ASN A 54 -8.20 -1.68 10.49
CA ASN A 54 -8.46 -0.60 11.43
C ASN A 54 -8.15 -1.04 12.88
N ARG A 55 -7.56 -0.15 13.68
CA ARG A 55 -7.28 -0.34 15.11
C ARG A 55 -7.69 0.92 15.88
N ARG A 56 -7.85 0.79 17.19
CA ARG A 56 -8.19 1.96 18.02
C ARG A 56 -7.10 3.03 17.98
N GLY A 57 -7.41 4.18 17.39
CA GLY A 57 -6.57 5.37 17.24
C GLY A 57 -5.60 5.34 16.06
N SER A 58 -5.64 4.31 15.22
CA SER A 58 -4.74 4.16 14.07
C SER A 58 -5.13 2.96 13.20
N TYR A 59 -4.49 2.76 12.07
CA TYR A 59 -4.64 1.58 11.23
C TYR A 59 -3.30 0.88 11.01
N ILE A 60 -3.36 -0.38 10.56
CA ILE A 60 -2.17 -1.09 10.09
C ILE A 60 -2.39 -1.63 8.69
N CYS A 61 -1.34 -1.63 7.89
CA CYS A 61 -1.33 -2.24 6.57
C CYS A 61 -0.75 -3.64 6.66
N GLN A 62 -1.57 -4.66 6.38
CA GLN A 62 -1.12 -6.03 6.21
C GLN A 62 -0.59 -6.20 4.78
N CYS A 63 0.73 -6.28 4.66
CA CYS A 63 1.37 -6.44 3.36
C CYS A 63 1.31 -7.90 2.86
N PRO A 64 1.10 -8.10 1.55
CA PRO A 64 1.18 -9.43 0.95
C PRO A 64 2.60 -10.00 1.07
N PRO A 65 2.79 -11.31 0.82
CA PRO A 65 4.12 -11.91 0.78
C PRO A 65 5.05 -11.13 -0.15
N ASP A 66 6.30 -10.99 0.27
CA ASP A 66 7.36 -10.26 -0.42
C ASP A 66 7.26 -8.73 -0.43
N PHE A 67 6.23 -8.16 0.20
CA PHE A 67 6.08 -6.72 0.37
C PHE A 67 6.35 -6.32 1.83
N GLU A 68 6.91 -5.13 2.01
CA GLU A 68 7.17 -4.55 3.33
C GLU A 68 6.38 -3.26 3.52
N SER A 69 6.07 -2.89 4.76
CA SER A 69 5.45 -1.59 5.04
C SER A 69 6.41 -0.46 4.68
N ASN A 70 5.91 0.57 4.01
CA ASN A 70 6.70 1.76 3.73
C ASN A 70 7.00 2.56 5.03
N PRO A 71 8.01 3.44 5.04
CA PRO A 71 8.41 4.18 6.23
C PRO A 71 7.30 5.05 6.85
N THR A 72 6.35 5.54 6.04
CA THR A 72 5.21 6.34 6.54
C THR A 72 4.05 5.49 7.03
N GLY A 73 4.08 4.16 6.85
CA GLY A 73 3.01 3.25 7.24
C GLY A 73 1.72 3.38 6.43
N THR A 74 1.78 4.06 5.28
CA THR A 74 0.63 4.34 4.42
C THR A 74 0.40 3.28 3.34
N GLY A 75 1.32 2.32 3.18
CA GLY A 75 1.17 1.21 2.24
C GLY A 75 2.34 0.25 2.20
N CYS A 76 2.34 -0.61 1.18
CA CYS A 76 3.24 -1.74 1.05
C CYS A 76 4.13 -1.58 -0.19
N ILE A 77 5.43 -1.82 -0.04
CA ILE A 77 6.45 -1.65 -1.08
C ILE A 77 7.16 -2.98 -1.36
N ASP A 78 7.38 -3.28 -2.63
CA ASP A 78 8.29 -4.36 -3.04
C ASP A 78 9.71 -3.79 -3.13
N ARG A 79 10.56 -4.14 -2.15
CA ARG A 79 11.97 -3.73 -2.10
C ARG A 79 12.90 -4.68 -2.83
N ARG A 80 12.39 -5.79 -3.35
CA ARG A 80 13.23 -6.76 -4.03
C ARG A 80 13.74 -6.16 -5.34
N THR A 81 15.03 -6.37 -5.58
CA THR A 81 15.66 -6.09 -6.87
C THR A 81 15.94 -7.39 -7.60
N GLY A 82 15.95 -7.31 -8.92
CA GLY A 82 16.15 -8.46 -9.78
C GLY A 82 16.41 -8.07 -11.23
N TYR A 83 16.35 -9.08 -12.09
CA TYR A 83 16.56 -8.95 -13.53
C TYR A 83 15.22 -8.74 -14.23
N CYS A 84 15.21 -7.84 -15.21
CA CYS A 84 14.06 -7.61 -16.09
C CYS A 84 14.29 -8.25 -17.46
N TYR A 85 13.26 -8.90 -17.99
CA TYR A 85 13.29 -9.70 -19.21
C TYR A 85 12.25 -9.20 -20.22
N MET A 86 12.60 -9.22 -21.51
CA MET A 86 11.70 -8.88 -22.62
C MET A 86 10.91 -10.08 -23.15
N GLU A 87 11.40 -11.30 -22.95
CA GLU A 87 10.77 -12.51 -23.47
C GLU A 87 10.44 -13.51 -22.36
N VAL A 88 9.15 -13.87 -22.28
CA VAL A 88 8.63 -14.92 -21.39
C VAL A 88 7.89 -15.95 -22.25
N PRO A 89 8.58 -17.00 -22.75
CA PRO A 89 7.96 -18.03 -23.55
C PRO A 89 6.82 -18.74 -22.78
N LEU A 90 5.65 -18.84 -23.40
CA LEU A 90 4.38 -19.36 -22.85
C LEU A 90 4.40 -20.85 -22.45
N SER A 91 5.55 -21.53 -22.43
CA SER A 91 5.64 -22.97 -22.17
C SER A 91 5.60 -23.37 -20.68
N GLY A 92 5.48 -22.42 -19.75
CA GLY A 92 5.38 -22.71 -18.32
C GLY A 92 3.95 -22.50 -17.79
N SER A 93 3.23 -23.60 -17.54
CA SER A 93 1.89 -23.61 -16.91
C SER A 93 1.91 -23.25 -15.40
N GLY A 94 2.79 -22.35 -14.97
CA GLY A 94 2.98 -22.00 -13.56
C GLY A 94 3.60 -20.63 -13.37
N ARG A 95 3.41 -20.06 -12.17
CA ARG A 95 3.83 -18.70 -11.76
C ARG A 95 5.31 -18.36 -11.98
N ARG A 96 6.18 -19.32 -12.37
CA ARG A 96 7.59 -19.13 -12.73
C ARG A 96 7.88 -19.75 -14.09
N GLY A 97 8.43 -18.95 -15.00
CA GLY A 97 8.85 -19.35 -16.35
C GLY A 97 10.35 -19.18 -16.55
N ILE A 98 10.87 -19.82 -17.61
CA ILE A 98 12.21 -19.55 -18.12
C ILE A 98 12.12 -18.27 -18.95
N CYS A 99 13.01 -17.31 -18.70
CA CYS A 99 12.96 -15.99 -19.32
C CYS A 99 14.27 -15.64 -20.00
N ASN A 100 14.16 -15.06 -21.19
CA ASN A 100 15.28 -14.69 -22.05
C ASN A 100 15.31 -13.17 -22.25
N ASP A 101 16.37 -12.69 -22.88
CA ASP A 101 16.56 -11.28 -23.24
C ASP A 101 16.44 -10.33 -22.05
N ARG A 102 17.45 -10.43 -21.18
CA ARG A 102 17.61 -9.57 -20.01
C ARG A 102 17.97 -8.15 -20.43
N ILE A 103 17.15 -7.18 -20.05
CA ILE A 103 17.30 -5.76 -20.43
C ILE A 103 17.76 -4.85 -19.29
N ALA A 104 17.53 -5.23 -18.03
CA ALA A 104 17.96 -4.45 -16.88
C ALA A 104 18.38 -5.35 -15.71
N LEU A 105 19.28 -4.83 -14.88
CA LEU A 105 19.79 -5.46 -13.66
C LEU A 105 19.40 -4.60 -12.46
N ASP A 106 19.20 -5.25 -11.31
CA ASP A 106 18.89 -4.61 -10.03
C ASP A 106 17.71 -3.64 -10.05
N VAL A 107 16.68 -3.96 -10.83
CA VAL A 107 15.44 -3.19 -10.89
C VAL A 107 14.34 -3.86 -10.06
N SER A 108 13.40 -3.08 -9.56
CA SER A 108 12.20 -3.63 -8.89
C SER A 108 11.23 -4.22 -9.90
N ARG A 109 10.32 -5.07 -9.42
CA ARG A 109 9.24 -5.65 -10.23
C ARG A 109 8.38 -4.58 -10.88
N ALA A 110 8.04 -3.51 -10.15
CA ALA A 110 7.30 -2.37 -10.69
C ALA A 110 8.08 -1.65 -11.80
N THR A 111 9.36 -1.34 -11.61
CA THR A 111 10.18 -0.71 -12.67
C THR A 111 10.24 -1.55 -13.94
N CYS A 112 10.31 -2.88 -13.81
CA CYS A 112 10.31 -3.78 -14.96
C CYS A 112 8.94 -3.85 -15.65
N CYS A 113 7.89 -4.16 -14.90
CA CYS A 113 6.57 -4.46 -15.46
C CYS A 113 5.74 -3.22 -15.83
N CYS A 114 6.00 -2.07 -15.19
CA CYS A 114 5.34 -0.81 -15.54
C CYS A 114 6.01 -0.10 -16.73
N THR A 115 7.09 -0.66 -17.29
CA THR A 115 7.76 -0.11 -18.48
C THR A 115 7.56 -1.03 -19.69
N VAL A 116 8.64 -1.61 -20.23
CA VAL A 116 8.62 -2.49 -21.41
C VAL A 116 8.86 -3.96 -21.06
N GLY A 117 9.16 -4.26 -19.80
CA GLY A 117 9.47 -5.61 -19.34
C GLY A 117 8.26 -6.54 -19.40
N ARG A 118 8.52 -7.80 -19.73
CA ARG A 118 7.51 -8.88 -19.77
C ARG A 118 7.64 -9.87 -18.63
N GLY A 119 8.78 -9.89 -17.95
CA GLY A 119 8.97 -10.70 -16.76
C GLY A 119 10.11 -10.24 -15.89
N TRP A 120 10.01 -10.55 -14.61
CA TRP A 120 10.94 -10.09 -13.58
C TRP A 120 11.31 -11.23 -12.63
N GLY A 121 12.59 -11.33 -12.24
CA GLY A 121 13.03 -12.38 -11.32
C GLY A 121 14.42 -12.15 -10.74
N GLN A 122 14.68 -12.71 -9.56
CA GLN A 122 15.96 -12.55 -8.84
C GLN A 122 17.02 -13.57 -9.29
N THR A 123 16.61 -14.65 -9.95
CA THR A 123 17.51 -15.71 -10.42
C THR A 123 17.68 -15.60 -11.92
N VAL A 124 18.93 -15.70 -12.39
CA VAL A 124 19.23 -15.58 -13.83
C VAL A 124 18.48 -16.65 -14.62
N GLY A 125 17.68 -16.21 -15.59
CA GLY A 125 16.96 -17.09 -16.51
C GLY A 125 15.63 -17.59 -15.98
N PHE A 126 15.27 -17.27 -14.73
CA PHE A 126 13.99 -17.62 -14.13
C PHE A 126 13.26 -16.36 -13.71
N CYS A 127 12.03 -16.18 -14.19
CA CYS A 127 11.25 -15.00 -13.89
C CYS A 127 9.76 -15.30 -13.77
N GLU A 128 9.05 -14.37 -13.12
CA GLU A 128 7.60 -14.36 -13.06
C GLU A 128 7.09 -13.43 -14.16
N PRO A 129 6.07 -13.83 -14.93
CA PRO A 129 5.50 -12.97 -15.96
C PRO A 129 4.91 -11.70 -15.34
N CYS A 130 5.08 -10.58 -16.03
CA CYS A 130 4.42 -9.34 -15.67
C CYS A 130 2.89 -9.49 -15.84
N PRO A 131 2.09 -8.80 -15.00
CA PRO A 131 0.64 -8.86 -15.10
C PRO A 131 0.19 -8.34 -16.47
N PRO A 132 -0.80 -8.96 -17.13
CA PRO A 132 -1.31 -8.49 -18.42
C PRO A 132 -1.95 -7.09 -18.29
N ASN A 133 -1.77 -6.25 -19.31
CA ASN A 133 -2.36 -4.90 -19.31
C ASN A 133 -3.90 -4.95 -19.18
N GLY A 134 -4.46 -4.07 -18.36
CA GLY A 134 -5.90 -3.99 -18.09
C GLY A 134 -6.42 -5.03 -17.08
N THR A 135 -5.53 -5.74 -16.39
CA THR A 135 -5.88 -6.57 -15.23
C THR A 135 -5.78 -5.77 -13.95
N ALA A 136 -6.56 -6.16 -12.93
CA ALA A 136 -6.50 -5.53 -11.62
C ALA A 136 -5.09 -5.61 -11.01
N GLU A 137 -4.36 -6.69 -11.27
CA GLU A 137 -2.97 -6.86 -10.84
C GLU A 137 -2.01 -5.89 -11.54
N ALA A 138 -2.27 -5.50 -12.78
CA ALA A 138 -1.49 -4.50 -13.49
C ALA A 138 -1.78 -3.09 -12.95
N ASP A 139 -3.06 -2.76 -12.73
CA ASP A 139 -3.46 -1.46 -12.15
C ASP A 139 -2.95 -1.31 -10.71
N GLN A 140 -2.92 -2.41 -9.96
CA GLN A 140 -2.31 -2.48 -8.64
C GLN A 140 -0.79 -2.50 -8.68
N LEU A 141 -0.11 -2.84 -9.76
CA LEU A 141 1.35 -2.74 -9.80
C LEU A 141 1.81 -1.37 -10.31
N CYS A 142 1.00 -0.78 -11.20
CA CYS A 142 1.29 0.42 -11.98
C CYS A 142 0.11 1.40 -11.94
N PRO A 143 -0.26 1.96 -10.77
CA PRO A 143 -1.44 2.83 -10.67
C PRO A 143 -1.28 4.17 -11.43
N GLY A 144 -0.04 4.57 -11.72
CA GLY A 144 0.25 5.71 -12.61
C GLY A 144 0.21 5.38 -14.11
N GLY A 145 -0.04 4.12 -14.47
CA GLY A 145 0.11 3.63 -15.83
C GLY A 145 1.56 3.38 -16.24
N SER A 146 1.77 3.12 -17.53
CA SER A 146 3.11 2.83 -18.07
C SER A 146 4.06 4.01 -17.92
N GLY A 147 5.28 3.74 -17.47
CA GLY A 147 6.35 4.73 -17.33
C GLY A 147 6.45 5.41 -15.97
N PHE A 148 5.48 5.19 -15.08
CA PHE A 148 5.50 5.70 -13.71
C PHE A 148 5.72 4.57 -12.71
N LYS A 149 6.54 4.81 -11.69
CA LYS A 149 6.74 3.86 -10.58
C LYS A 149 6.48 4.55 -9.23
N PRO A 150 6.01 3.83 -8.20
CA PRO A 150 5.85 4.41 -6.88
C PRO A 150 7.22 4.62 -6.20
N ASN A 151 7.39 5.76 -5.56
CA ASN A 151 8.51 6.06 -4.67
C ASN A 151 8.46 5.14 -3.44
N LEU A 152 9.59 4.55 -3.08
CA LEU A 152 9.65 3.56 -1.99
C LEU A 152 9.44 4.16 -0.59
N ILE A 153 9.41 5.48 -0.46
CA ILE A 153 9.17 6.16 0.82
C ILE A 153 7.71 6.61 0.88
N THR A 154 7.29 7.45 -0.07
CA THR A 154 6.00 8.13 0.00
C THR A 154 4.87 7.44 -0.77
N LEU A 155 5.20 6.48 -1.65
CA LEU A 155 4.28 5.87 -2.62
C LEU A 155 3.78 6.83 -3.71
N ASP A 156 4.32 8.04 -3.77
CA ASP A 156 4.04 8.99 -4.85
C ASP A 156 4.66 8.49 -6.16
N LEU A 157 3.99 8.75 -7.28
CA LEU A 157 4.44 8.32 -8.61
C LEU A 157 5.59 9.20 -9.11
N GLU A 158 6.64 8.58 -9.63
CA GLU A 158 7.82 9.19 -10.25
C GLU A 158 8.17 8.56 -11.61
#